data_AF-A0A6P2B3T0-F1
#
_entry.id   AF-A0A6P2B3T0-F1
#
_cell.length_a   1.000
_cell.length_b   1.000
_cell.length_c   1.000
_cell.angle_alpha   90.00
_cell.angle_beta   90.00
_cell.angle_gamma   90.00
#
_symmetry.space_group_name_H-M   'P 1'
#
loop_
_entity.id
_entity.type
_entity.pdbx_description
1 polymer ?
#
loop_
_entity_poly.entity_id
_entity_poly.type
_entity_poly.pdbx_seq_one_letter_code
_entity_poly.pdbx_strand_id
1 'polypeptide(L)'
;MIQRLLGTMPAWATSDHPVLRSHREAKRGKSGGRYTRIAGALLSLVILSFIGYGAASDFFTHDPLDLPISEMLTRGLLYPVYMVQIVMVGVVLMSTIGMIGHYQRRGLWDTVRATSHGAGLTLRTRWAHLLFYRLRGSLAAIMGGRLVLIAALLYDLTAFQGEYLRSLTGGITPDVAPVAAVILLALTMAAVLLLPVTTLGLDAALGLLLATYIKRRAYVALAQITIITVRVMVSLALLLMFSTLSTAPLDSGGWLAWVLVFAFAALGDWGFSLLYLGFYGAEVWRDIPYGVLIGAALMGYVLLQALLADALLGYATRRAERAD
;
A
#
# COMPACT_ATOMS: atom_id res chain seq x y z
N MET A 1 1.35 -22.46 5.62
CA MET A 1 1.56 -21.58 6.80
C MET A 1 0.67 -20.34 6.75
N ILE A 2 0.65 -19.55 5.67
CA ILE A 2 -0.29 -18.40 5.52
C ILE A 2 -1.79 -18.80 5.61
N GLN A 3 -2.16 -19.99 5.13
CA GLN A 3 -3.53 -20.54 5.29
C GLN A 3 -3.96 -20.76 6.74
N ARG A 4 -3.03 -20.92 7.69
CA ARG A 4 -3.37 -21.07 9.11
C ARG A 4 -3.67 -19.73 9.79
N LEU A 5 -3.17 -18.62 9.24
CA LEU A 5 -3.33 -17.28 9.84
C LEU A 5 -4.51 -16.49 9.26
N LEU A 6 -4.90 -16.74 8.00
CA LEU A 6 -5.96 -15.98 7.30
C LEU A 6 -7.33 -16.68 7.26
N GLY A 7 -7.51 -17.80 7.96
CA GLY A 7 -8.72 -18.62 7.88
C GLY A 7 -8.89 -19.33 6.52
N THR A 8 -10.05 -19.94 6.31
CA THR A 8 -10.39 -20.60 5.04
C THR A 8 -10.62 -19.53 3.97
N MET A 9 -9.60 -19.29 3.14
CA MET A 9 -9.79 -18.48 1.94
C MET A 9 -10.93 -19.06 1.09
N PRO A 10 -11.70 -18.23 0.36
CA PRO A 10 -12.71 -18.73 -0.55
C PRO A 10 -12.11 -19.76 -1.52
N ALA A 11 -12.88 -20.80 -1.88
CA ALA A 11 -12.38 -21.92 -2.68
C ALA A 11 -11.63 -21.47 -3.95
N TRP A 12 -12.07 -20.38 -4.59
CA TRP A 12 -11.46 -19.80 -5.79
C TRP A 12 -10.10 -19.11 -5.56
N ALA A 13 -9.74 -18.76 -4.33
CA ALA A 13 -8.47 -18.13 -3.95
C ALA A 13 -7.42 -19.13 -3.44
N THR A 14 -7.82 -20.37 -3.18
CA THR A 14 -6.94 -21.43 -2.68
C THR A 14 -5.89 -21.85 -3.73
N SER A 15 -4.71 -22.26 -3.26
CA SER A 15 -3.61 -22.67 -4.13
C SER A 15 -3.93 -23.89 -5.00
N ASP A 16 -4.90 -24.69 -4.56
CA ASP A 16 -5.24 -25.98 -5.13
C ASP A 16 -6.34 -25.86 -6.19
N HIS A 17 -6.94 -24.67 -6.33
CA HIS A 17 -7.94 -24.42 -7.36
C HIS A 17 -7.34 -24.63 -8.77
N PRO A 18 -7.99 -25.43 -9.64
CA PRO A 18 -7.40 -25.89 -10.91
C PRO A 18 -7.01 -24.73 -11.84
N VAL A 19 -7.80 -23.65 -11.85
CA VAL A 19 -7.49 -22.44 -12.62
C VAL A 19 -6.23 -21.75 -12.09
N LEU A 20 -6.04 -21.65 -10.77
CA LEU A 20 -4.85 -21.07 -10.15
C LEU A 20 -3.61 -21.94 -10.40
N ARG A 21 -3.78 -23.27 -10.29
CA ARG A 21 -2.73 -24.26 -10.52
C ARG A 21 -2.18 -24.19 -11.94
N SER A 22 -3.05 -24.15 -12.96
CA SER A 22 -2.63 -24.02 -14.36
C SER A 22 -1.80 -22.75 -14.61
N HIS A 23 -2.13 -21.63 -13.97
CA HIS A 23 -1.34 -20.39 -14.07
C HIS A 23 0.03 -20.48 -13.39
N ARG A 24 0.15 -21.26 -12.30
CA ARG A 24 1.43 -21.47 -11.61
C ARG A 24 2.32 -22.46 -12.36
N GLU A 25 1.75 -23.53 -12.88
CA GLU A 25 2.48 -24.58 -13.60
C GLU A 25 2.99 -24.09 -14.97
N ALA A 26 2.22 -23.27 -15.69
CA ALA A 26 2.66 -22.66 -16.94
C ALA A 26 3.93 -21.79 -16.80
N LYS A 27 4.27 -21.34 -15.58
CA LYS A 27 5.51 -20.57 -15.30
C LYS A 27 6.68 -21.42 -14.79
N ARG A 28 6.47 -22.68 -14.42
CA ARG A 28 7.49 -23.54 -13.78
C ARG A 28 8.54 -24.08 -14.78
N GLY A 29 8.29 -24.01 -16.08
CA GLY A 29 9.14 -24.59 -17.13
C GLY A 29 10.45 -23.86 -17.51
N LYS A 30 10.78 -22.70 -16.93
CA LYS A 30 12.04 -21.96 -17.23
C LYS A 30 12.95 -21.86 -16.00
N SER A 31 13.69 -22.95 -15.74
CA SER A 31 14.66 -23.10 -14.64
C SER A 31 15.76 -22.00 -14.62
N GLY A 32 16.18 -21.50 -15.79
CA GLY A 32 17.24 -20.49 -15.91
C GLY A 32 16.91 -19.11 -15.30
N GLY A 33 15.65 -18.85 -14.93
CA GLY A 33 15.24 -17.58 -14.34
C GLY A 33 15.43 -17.45 -12.82
N ARG A 34 15.96 -18.46 -12.13
CA ARG A 34 16.12 -18.40 -10.66
C ARG A 34 17.28 -17.51 -10.25
N TYR A 35 18.45 -17.66 -10.89
CA TYR A 35 19.64 -16.87 -10.58
C TYR A 35 19.44 -15.39 -10.89
N THR A 36 18.84 -15.06 -12.03
CA THR A 36 18.54 -13.66 -12.39
C THR A 36 17.57 -13.00 -11.41
N ARG A 37 16.60 -13.75 -10.86
CA ARG A 37 15.71 -13.23 -9.80
C ARG A 37 16.43 -13.01 -8.47
N ILE A 38 17.29 -13.93 -8.06
CA ILE A 38 18.07 -13.79 -6.82
C ILE A 38 19.04 -12.61 -6.95
N ALA A 39 19.79 -12.54 -8.04
CA ALA A 39 20.69 -11.44 -8.33
C ALA A 39 19.93 -10.10 -8.39
N GLY A 40 18.78 -10.06 -9.07
CA GLY A 40 17.92 -8.88 -9.09
C GLY A 40 17.43 -8.47 -7.70
N ALA A 41 17.02 -9.44 -6.87
CA ALA A 41 16.57 -9.16 -5.50
C ALA A 41 17.70 -8.64 -4.60
N LEU A 42 18.91 -9.22 -4.70
CA LEU A 42 20.09 -8.76 -3.98
C LEU A 42 20.51 -7.36 -4.44
N LEU A 43 20.51 -7.11 -5.75
CA LEU A 43 20.80 -5.78 -6.30
C LEU A 43 19.78 -4.74 -5.81
N SER A 44 18.49 -5.08 -5.83
CA SER A 44 17.44 -4.22 -5.27
C SER A 44 17.67 -3.95 -3.79
N LEU A 45 18.03 -4.96 -2.99
CA LEU A 45 18.32 -4.79 -1.56
C LEU A 45 19.49 -3.83 -1.33
N VAL A 46 20.58 -3.97 -2.10
CA VAL A 46 21.74 -3.08 -2.01
C VAL A 46 21.37 -1.65 -2.37
N ILE A 47 20.66 -1.43 -3.49
CA ILE A 47 20.23 -0.10 -3.93
C ILE A 47 19.31 0.54 -2.88
N LEU A 48 18.34 -0.22 -2.37
CA LEU A 48 17.40 0.26 -1.35
C LEU A 48 18.11 0.60 -0.04
N SER A 49 19.09 -0.21 0.38
CA SER A 49 19.89 0.07 1.58
C SER A 49 20.74 1.33 1.41
N PHE A 50 21.32 1.54 0.22
CA PHE A 50 22.09 2.74 -0.09
C PHE A 50 21.22 4.00 -0.11
N ILE A 51 20.02 3.94 -0.70
CA ILE A 51 19.05 5.03 -0.68
C ILE A 51 18.63 5.35 0.76
N GLY A 52 18.34 4.32 1.57
CA GLY A 52 17.98 4.49 2.97
C GLY A 52 19.08 5.14 3.79
N TYR A 53 20.31 4.65 3.65
CA TYR A 53 21.47 5.23 4.33
C TYR A 53 21.73 6.67 3.90
N GLY A 54 21.68 6.95 2.60
CA GLY A 54 21.85 8.30 2.06
C GLY A 54 20.79 9.28 2.58
N ALA A 55 19.53 8.83 2.71
CA ALA A 55 18.47 9.64 3.27
C ALA A 55 18.60 9.85 4.79
N ALA A 56 19.04 8.83 5.54
CA ALA A 56 19.23 8.94 6.99
C ALA A 56 20.42 9.84 7.37
N SER A 57 21.46 9.86 6.55
CA SER A 57 22.69 10.64 6.77
C SER A 57 22.64 12.07 6.22
N ASP A 58 21.45 12.54 5.80
CA ASP A 58 21.29 13.80 5.05
C ASP A 58 22.34 13.93 3.93
N PHE A 59 22.44 12.88 3.10
CA PHE A 59 23.44 12.72 2.04
C PHE A 59 24.90 12.74 2.53
N PHE A 60 25.22 11.90 3.53
CA PHE A 60 26.56 11.73 4.10
C PHE A 60 27.12 12.99 4.80
N THR A 61 26.25 13.91 5.22
CA THR A 61 26.65 15.09 5.98
C THR A 61 26.79 14.80 7.48
N HIS A 62 25.98 13.86 8.00
CA HIS A 62 25.96 13.48 9.41
C HIS A 62 26.01 11.95 9.55
N ASP A 63 26.51 11.46 10.68
CA ASP A 63 26.45 10.03 11.00
C ASP A 63 25.03 9.67 11.46
N PRO A 64 24.30 8.80 10.74
CA PRO A 64 22.93 8.43 11.12
C PRO A 64 22.88 7.65 12.45
N LEU A 65 24.01 7.14 12.94
CA LEU A 65 24.11 6.43 14.22
C LEU A 65 23.98 7.36 15.43
N ASP A 66 24.16 8.67 15.24
CA ASP A 66 23.99 9.67 16.31
C ASP A 66 22.51 10.00 16.58
N LEU A 67 21.61 9.61 15.67
CA LEU A 67 20.17 9.85 15.80
C LEU A 67 19.53 8.83 16.76
N PRO A 68 18.42 9.19 17.44
CA PRO A 68 17.59 8.22 18.15
C PRO A 68 17.21 7.05 17.23
N ILE A 69 17.18 5.83 17.77
CA ILE A 69 16.97 4.59 16.99
C ILE A 69 15.70 4.69 16.13
N SER A 70 14.60 5.22 16.68
CA SER A 70 13.33 5.34 15.95
C SER A 70 13.40 6.34 14.81
N GLU A 71 14.12 7.44 14.97
CA GLU A 71 14.35 8.43 13.92
C GLU A 71 15.25 7.87 12.82
N MET A 72 16.37 7.22 13.19
CA MET A 72 17.27 6.54 12.27
C MET A 72 16.53 5.50 11.43
N LEU A 73 15.73 4.63 12.07
CA LEU A 73 14.93 3.61 11.39
C LEU A 73 13.87 4.24 10.47
N THR A 74 13.20 5.30 10.92
CA THR A 74 12.19 6.00 10.11
C THR A 74 12.83 6.59 8.86
N ARG A 75 13.86 7.44 9.01
CA ARG A 75 14.54 8.08 7.88
C ARG A 75 15.16 7.05 6.93
N GLY A 76 15.78 6.01 7.49
CA GLY A 76 16.41 4.93 6.74
C GLY A 76 15.45 4.03 5.97
N LEU A 77 14.24 3.77 6.48
CA LEU A 77 13.27 2.88 5.84
C LEU A 77 12.22 3.61 5.00
N LEU A 78 11.92 4.88 5.29
CA LEU A 78 10.83 5.65 4.66
C LEU A 78 10.96 5.67 3.13
N TYR A 79 12.07 6.18 2.61
CA TYR A 79 12.25 6.32 1.16
C TYR A 79 12.37 4.97 0.44
N PRO A 80 13.15 3.98 0.92
CA PRO A 80 13.20 2.67 0.29
C PRO A 80 11.84 1.97 0.21
N VAL A 81 11.08 1.95 1.30
CA VAL A 81 9.75 1.32 1.33
C VAL A 81 8.80 2.03 0.37
N TYR A 82 8.82 3.37 0.36
CA TYR A 82 8.02 4.18 -0.55
C TYR A 82 8.35 3.93 -2.03
N MET A 83 9.64 3.81 -2.38
CA MET A 83 10.06 3.49 -3.74
C MET A 83 9.56 2.12 -4.20
N VAL A 84 9.68 1.10 -3.33
CA VAL A 84 9.13 -0.24 -3.61
C VAL A 84 7.61 -0.16 -3.83
N GLN A 85 6.92 0.65 -3.05
CA GLN A 85 5.47 0.85 -3.14
C GLN A 85 5.04 1.48 -4.46
N ILE A 86 5.70 2.56 -4.92
CA ILE A 86 5.45 3.17 -6.25
C ILE A 86 5.64 2.13 -7.35
N VAL A 87 6.75 1.38 -7.31
CA VAL A 87 7.02 0.33 -8.30
C VAL A 87 5.94 -0.75 -8.27
N MET A 88 5.47 -1.14 -7.09
CA MET A 88 4.39 -2.11 -6.95
C MET A 88 3.08 -1.65 -7.58
N VAL A 89 2.68 -0.39 -7.40
CA VAL A 89 1.48 0.19 -8.04
C VAL A 89 1.60 0.07 -9.57
N GLY A 90 2.75 0.45 -10.13
CA GLY A 90 3.01 0.32 -11.56
C GLY A 90 2.93 -1.14 -12.03
N VAL A 91 3.55 -2.07 -11.29
CA VAL A 91 3.53 -3.50 -11.61
C VAL A 91 2.12 -4.09 -11.52
N VAL A 92 1.31 -3.72 -10.52
CA VAL A 92 -0.09 -4.17 -10.37
C VAL A 92 -0.89 -3.79 -11.59
N LEU A 93 -0.94 -2.49 -11.90
CA LEU A 93 -1.74 -1.97 -13.00
C LEU A 93 -1.28 -2.61 -14.31
N MET A 94 0.01 -2.52 -14.65
CA MET A 94 0.56 -3.09 -15.88
C MET A 94 0.32 -4.60 -16.03
N SER A 95 0.24 -5.34 -14.92
CA SER A 95 -0.02 -6.78 -14.93
C SER A 95 -1.45 -7.16 -15.30
N THR A 96 -2.38 -6.21 -15.26
CA THR A 96 -3.77 -6.41 -15.69
C THR A 96 -3.96 -6.15 -17.19
N ILE A 97 -2.98 -5.51 -17.87
CA ILE A 97 -3.00 -5.25 -19.31
C ILE A 97 -3.12 -6.55 -20.09
N GLY A 98 -4.14 -6.64 -20.94
CA GLY A 98 -4.30 -7.74 -21.87
C GLY A 98 -4.62 -9.07 -21.20
N MET A 99 -5.13 -9.05 -19.96
CA MET A 99 -5.66 -10.25 -19.29
C MET A 99 -6.73 -10.92 -20.15
N ILE A 100 -7.73 -10.17 -20.61
CA ILE A 100 -8.80 -10.68 -21.48
C ILE A 100 -8.25 -11.04 -22.85
N GLY A 101 -7.41 -10.18 -23.43
CA GLY A 101 -6.75 -10.45 -24.71
C GLY A 101 -5.91 -11.74 -24.71
N HIS A 102 -5.35 -12.14 -23.57
CA HIS A 102 -4.64 -13.42 -23.44
C HIS A 102 -5.58 -14.62 -23.53
N TYR A 103 -6.78 -14.55 -22.96
CA TYR A 103 -7.79 -15.61 -23.08
C TYR A 103 -8.45 -15.62 -24.46
N GLN A 104 -8.71 -14.45 -25.05
CA GLN A 104 -9.25 -14.32 -26.40
C GLN A 104 -8.29 -14.90 -27.45
N ARG A 105 -6.98 -14.57 -27.37
CA ARG A 105 -5.97 -15.14 -28.28
C ARG A 105 -5.84 -16.66 -28.19
N ARG A 106 -6.26 -17.26 -27.08
CA ARG A 106 -6.26 -18.72 -26.88
C ARG A 106 -7.59 -19.37 -27.28
N GLY A 107 -8.59 -18.60 -27.72
CA GLY A 107 -9.94 -19.11 -28.00
C GLY A 107 -10.66 -19.65 -26.77
N LEU A 108 -10.16 -19.39 -25.56
CA LEU A 108 -10.73 -19.91 -24.30
C LEU A 108 -11.78 -18.97 -23.71
N TRP A 109 -11.82 -17.72 -24.18
CA TRP A 109 -12.69 -16.69 -23.59
C TRP A 109 -14.16 -17.06 -23.73
N ASP A 110 -14.57 -17.56 -24.89
CA ASP A 110 -15.97 -17.91 -25.14
C ASP A 110 -16.40 -19.12 -24.30
N THR A 111 -15.51 -20.11 -24.12
CA THR A 111 -15.76 -21.25 -23.21
C THR A 111 -15.90 -20.80 -21.75
N VAL A 112 -15.03 -19.89 -21.31
CA VAL A 112 -15.07 -19.34 -19.94
C VAL A 112 -16.34 -18.51 -19.72
N ARG A 113 -16.82 -17.80 -20.74
CA ARG A 113 -18.07 -17.03 -20.70
C ARG A 113 -19.31 -17.92 -20.73
N ALA A 114 -19.27 -19.01 -21.49
CA ALA A 114 -20.37 -19.99 -21.57
C ALA A 114 -20.57 -20.78 -20.27
N THR A 115 -19.53 -20.89 -19.44
CA THR A 115 -19.62 -21.55 -18.14
C THR A 115 -20.26 -20.63 -17.11
N SER A 116 -21.28 -21.11 -16.38
CA SER A 116 -21.90 -20.33 -15.29
C SER A 116 -20.84 -19.83 -14.31
N HIS A 117 -20.77 -18.51 -14.07
CA HIS A 117 -19.78 -17.85 -13.21
C HIS A 117 -18.32 -17.98 -13.66
N GLY A 118 -18.02 -18.53 -14.84
CA GLY A 118 -16.65 -18.80 -15.29
C GLY A 118 -15.82 -17.53 -15.48
N ALA A 119 -16.39 -16.50 -16.09
CA ALA A 119 -15.76 -15.19 -16.25
C ALA A 119 -15.48 -14.53 -14.89
N GLY A 120 -16.46 -14.55 -13.99
CA GLY A 120 -16.32 -13.99 -12.65
C GLY A 120 -15.25 -14.69 -11.81
N LEU A 121 -15.25 -16.02 -11.80
CA LEU A 121 -14.22 -16.83 -11.15
C LEU A 121 -12.84 -16.53 -11.73
N THR A 122 -12.71 -16.40 -13.05
CA THR A 122 -11.43 -16.11 -13.72
C THR A 122 -10.87 -14.74 -13.32
N LEU A 123 -11.72 -13.71 -13.25
CA LEU A 123 -11.32 -12.37 -12.81
C LEU A 123 -10.89 -12.34 -11.34
N ARG A 124 -11.70 -12.93 -10.44
CA ARG A 124 -11.37 -13.03 -9.00
C ARG A 124 -10.09 -13.82 -8.75
N THR A 125 -9.94 -14.95 -9.45
CA THR A 125 -8.73 -15.79 -9.39
C THR A 125 -7.49 -15.01 -9.84
N ARG A 126 -7.62 -14.19 -10.90
CA ARG A 126 -6.51 -13.33 -11.36
C ARG A 126 -6.16 -12.24 -10.35
N TRP A 127 -7.16 -11.56 -9.80
CA TRP A 127 -6.99 -10.57 -8.76
C TRP A 127 -6.21 -11.16 -7.56
N ALA A 128 -6.66 -12.30 -7.03
CA ALA A 128 -5.97 -12.98 -5.92
C ALA A 128 -4.57 -13.49 -6.30
N HIS A 129 -4.40 -14.03 -7.52
CA HIS A 129 -3.08 -14.45 -8.00
C HIS A 129 -2.08 -13.29 -8.06
N LEU A 130 -2.51 -12.11 -8.51
CA LEU A 130 -1.65 -10.93 -8.59
C LEU A 130 -1.22 -10.47 -7.19
N LEU A 131 -2.17 -10.29 -6.28
CA LEU A 131 -1.89 -9.77 -4.93
C LEU A 131 -1.13 -10.77 -4.07
N PHE A 132 -1.68 -11.96 -3.86
CA PHE A 132 -1.18 -12.88 -2.84
C PHE A 132 -0.03 -13.79 -3.30
N TYR A 133 0.17 -13.96 -4.61
CA TYR A 133 1.18 -14.89 -5.13
C TYR A 133 2.29 -14.19 -5.89
N ARG A 134 1.96 -13.27 -6.80
CA ARG A 134 2.97 -12.56 -7.60
C ARG A 134 3.70 -11.51 -6.78
N LEU A 135 2.96 -10.72 -6.00
CA LEU A 135 3.47 -9.58 -5.25
C LEU A 135 3.85 -9.88 -3.81
N ARG A 136 3.70 -11.14 -3.38
CA ARG A 136 3.94 -11.57 -1.99
C ARG A 136 5.29 -11.12 -1.41
N GLY A 137 6.35 -11.13 -2.21
CA GLY A 137 7.71 -10.79 -1.74
C GLY A 137 7.83 -9.30 -1.45
N SER A 138 7.42 -8.48 -2.41
CA SER A 138 7.44 -7.01 -2.27
C SER A 138 6.43 -6.55 -1.20
N LEU A 139 5.24 -7.15 -1.15
CA LEU A 139 4.27 -6.89 -0.10
C LEU A 139 4.83 -7.25 1.28
N ALA A 140 5.45 -8.43 1.43
CA ALA A 140 6.08 -8.85 2.69
C ALA A 140 7.22 -7.90 3.09
N ALA A 141 7.99 -7.37 2.13
CA ALA A 141 9.03 -6.39 2.40
C ALA A 141 8.44 -5.06 2.93
N ILE A 142 7.40 -4.52 2.29
CA ILE A 142 6.70 -3.30 2.75
C ILE A 142 6.10 -3.52 4.15
N MET A 143 5.41 -4.65 4.34
CA MET A 143 4.79 -5.00 5.62
C MET A 143 5.85 -5.22 6.70
N GLY A 144 6.97 -5.86 6.37
CA GLY A 144 8.10 -6.04 7.27
C GLY A 144 8.69 -4.71 7.73
N GLY A 145 8.93 -3.78 6.79
CA GLY A 145 9.39 -2.43 7.14
C GLY A 145 8.41 -1.69 8.05
N ARG A 146 7.10 -1.79 7.79
CA ARG A 146 6.05 -1.21 8.65
C ARG A 146 6.03 -1.84 10.04
N LEU A 147 6.18 -3.16 10.14
CA LEU A 147 6.25 -3.85 11.43
C LEU A 147 7.49 -3.46 12.24
N VAL A 148 8.64 -3.26 11.59
CA VAL A 148 9.86 -2.75 12.24
C VAL A 148 9.61 -1.36 12.85
N LEU A 149 8.95 -0.46 12.12
CA LEU A 149 8.60 0.85 12.67
C LEU A 149 7.55 0.79 13.78
N ILE A 150 6.53 -0.06 13.64
CA ILE A 150 5.57 -0.29 14.72
C ILE A 150 6.30 -0.79 15.97
N ALA A 151 7.26 -1.70 15.83
CA ALA A 151 8.07 -2.17 16.95
C ALA A 151 8.92 -1.05 17.56
N ALA A 152 9.52 -0.18 16.73
CA ALA A 152 10.27 0.99 17.21
C ALA A 152 9.37 1.99 17.96
N LEU A 153 8.17 2.28 17.43
CA LEU A 153 7.17 3.12 18.09
C LEU A 153 6.75 2.53 19.43
N LEU A 154 6.48 1.23 19.50
CA LEU A 154 6.12 0.56 20.75
C LEU A 154 7.29 0.58 21.74
N TYR A 155 8.51 0.40 21.26
CA TYR A 155 9.71 0.53 22.08
C TYR A 155 9.79 1.92 22.73
N ASP A 156 9.63 3.00 21.94
CA ASP A 156 9.64 4.36 22.44
C ASP A 156 8.55 4.59 23.50
N LEU A 157 7.33 4.11 23.28
CA LEU A 157 6.24 4.21 24.27
C LEU A 157 6.57 3.49 25.59
N THR A 158 7.22 2.33 25.51
CA THR A 158 7.59 1.54 26.70
C THR A 158 8.81 2.10 27.43
N ALA A 159 9.78 2.65 26.70
CA ALA A 159 11.01 3.20 27.27
C ALA A 159 10.73 4.37 28.22
N PHE A 160 9.69 5.16 27.96
CA PHE A 160 9.26 6.29 28.79
C PHE A 160 8.11 5.97 29.74
N GLN A 161 7.80 4.69 30.00
CA GLN A 161 6.76 4.26 30.96
C GLN A 161 5.37 4.92 30.75
N GLY A 162 5.05 5.32 29.53
CA GLY A 162 3.80 6.04 29.21
C GLY A 162 3.79 7.54 29.54
N GLU A 163 4.81 8.09 30.20
CA GLU A 163 4.92 9.54 30.42
C GLU A 163 5.05 10.29 29.10
N TYR A 164 5.73 9.70 28.12
CA TYR A 164 5.87 10.28 26.79
C TYR A 164 4.51 10.50 26.12
N LEU A 165 3.62 9.51 26.15
CA LEU A 165 2.28 9.64 25.58
C LEU A 165 1.45 10.71 26.32
N ARG A 166 1.59 10.79 27.66
CA ARG A 166 0.93 11.85 28.45
C ARG A 166 1.43 13.24 28.06
N SER A 167 2.73 13.38 27.82
CA SER A 167 3.32 14.64 27.37
C SER A 167 2.84 15.03 25.96
N LEU A 168 2.70 14.06 25.06
CA LEU A 168 2.20 14.26 23.70
C LEU A 168 0.70 14.59 23.65
N THR A 169 -0.10 14.07 24.58
CA THR A 169 -1.52 14.43 24.70
C THR A 169 -1.74 15.78 25.40
N GLY A 170 -0.71 16.39 25.95
CA GLY A 170 -0.83 17.68 26.63
C GLY A 170 -1.11 18.82 25.64
N GLY A 171 -2.29 19.42 25.72
CA GLY A 171 -2.64 20.60 24.91
C GLY A 171 -3.10 20.29 23.48
N ILE A 172 -3.43 19.03 23.19
CA ILE A 172 -4.02 18.65 21.90
C ILE A 172 -5.50 19.03 21.85
N THR A 173 -6.03 19.26 20.65
CA THR A 173 -7.46 19.51 20.44
C THR A 173 -8.04 18.41 19.53
N PRO A 174 -9.13 17.71 19.92
CA PRO A 174 -9.81 17.77 21.21
C PRO A 174 -8.96 17.12 22.31
N ASP A 175 -9.15 17.57 23.55
CA ASP A 175 -8.54 16.92 24.70
C ASP A 175 -9.08 15.48 24.82
N VAL A 176 -8.16 14.51 24.85
CA VAL A 176 -8.51 13.09 24.87
C VAL A 176 -7.79 12.41 26.02
N ALA A 177 -8.53 11.57 26.75
CA ALA A 177 -7.94 10.76 27.81
C ALA A 177 -6.82 9.86 27.25
N PRO A 178 -5.77 9.54 28.04
CA PRO A 178 -4.66 8.71 27.59
C PRO A 178 -5.08 7.35 27.01
N VAL A 179 -6.13 6.74 27.57
CA VAL A 179 -6.69 5.48 27.06
C VAL A 179 -7.24 5.64 25.63
N ALA A 180 -7.94 6.74 25.36
CA ALA A 180 -8.47 7.03 24.03
C ALA A 180 -7.32 7.30 23.03
N ALA A 181 -6.27 8.02 23.45
CA ALA A 181 -5.09 8.25 22.63
C ALA A 181 -4.36 6.93 22.26
N VAL A 182 -4.26 5.97 23.19
CA VAL A 182 -3.72 4.62 22.90
C VAL A 182 -4.58 3.88 21.87
N ILE A 183 -5.91 3.94 21.98
CA ILE A 183 -6.82 3.31 21.01
C ILE A 183 -6.67 3.96 19.63
N LEU A 184 -6.63 5.29 19.57
CA LEU A 184 -6.45 6.03 18.31
C LEU A 184 -5.10 5.71 17.66
N LEU A 185 -4.03 5.61 18.46
CA LEU A 185 -2.72 5.20 17.96
C LEU A 185 -2.71 3.76 17.46
N ALA A 186 -3.41 2.84 18.14
CA ALA A 186 -3.61 1.47 17.68
C ALA A 186 -4.35 1.42 16.34
N LEU A 187 -5.37 2.26 16.16
CA LEU A 187 -6.06 2.41 14.87
C LEU A 187 -5.11 2.95 13.79
N THR A 188 -4.25 3.92 14.10
CA THR A 188 -3.21 4.40 13.17
C THR A 188 -2.30 3.26 12.76
N MET A 189 -1.73 2.51 13.71
CA MET A 189 -0.84 1.37 13.42
C MET A 189 -1.53 0.32 12.53
N ALA A 190 -2.77 -0.03 12.85
CA ALA A 190 -3.54 -1.01 12.08
C ALA A 190 -3.89 -0.48 10.68
N ALA A 191 -4.31 0.78 10.55
CA ALA A 191 -4.64 1.39 9.27
C ALA A 191 -3.40 1.47 8.37
N VAL A 192 -2.27 1.94 8.90
CA VAL A 192 -1.00 2.02 8.18
C VAL A 192 -0.53 0.63 7.72
N LEU A 193 -0.75 -0.41 8.52
CA LEU A 193 -0.41 -1.78 8.12
C LEU A 193 -1.30 -2.29 6.97
N LEU A 194 -2.59 -1.94 6.97
CA LEU A 194 -3.55 -2.41 5.95
C LEU A 194 -3.54 -1.59 4.65
N LEU A 195 -3.20 -0.31 4.72
CA LEU A 195 -3.17 0.65 3.61
C LEU A 195 -2.53 0.12 2.32
N PRO A 196 -1.29 -0.44 2.33
CA PRO A 196 -0.66 -0.93 1.11
C PRO A 196 -1.43 -2.12 0.51
N VAL A 197 -2.03 -2.98 1.34
CA VAL A 197 -2.79 -4.14 0.88
C VAL A 197 -4.09 -3.73 0.21
N THR A 198 -4.87 -2.85 0.85
CA THR A 198 -6.16 -2.39 0.32
C THR A 198 -5.98 -1.52 -0.91
N THR A 199 -4.95 -0.69 -0.93
CA THR A 199 -4.57 0.15 -2.05
C THR A 199 -4.20 -0.66 -3.28
N LEU A 200 -3.26 -1.61 -3.16
CA LEU A 200 -2.88 -2.48 -4.28
C LEU A 200 -4.06 -3.36 -4.72
N GLY A 201 -4.92 -3.76 -3.78
CA GLY A 201 -6.16 -4.48 -4.05
C GLY A 201 -7.13 -3.68 -4.93
N LEU A 202 -7.32 -2.40 -4.60
CA LEU A 202 -8.14 -1.47 -5.35
C LEU A 202 -7.55 -1.22 -6.75
N ASP A 203 -6.24 -0.99 -6.87
CA ASP A 203 -5.57 -0.82 -8.17
C ASP A 203 -5.73 -2.05 -9.07
N ALA A 204 -5.59 -3.25 -8.50
CA ALA A 204 -5.76 -4.49 -9.25
C ALA A 204 -7.21 -4.63 -9.75
N ALA A 205 -8.20 -4.31 -8.90
CA ALA A 205 -9.61 -4.33 -9.27
C ALA A 205 -9.92 -3.30 -10.36
N LEU A 206 -9.39 -2.08 -10.24
CA LEU A 206 -9.56 -1.01 -11.24
C LEU A 206 -8.90 -1.38 -12.57
N GLY A 207 -7.68 -1.93 -12.55
CA GLY A 207 -6.99 -2.40 -13.74
C GLY A 207 -7.75 -3.51 -14.47
N LEU A 208 -8.35 -4.44 -13.73
CA LEU A 208 -9.22 -5.48 -14.29
C LEU A 208 -10.53 -4.89 -14.85
N LEU A 209 -11.15 -3.93 -14.17
CA LEU A 209 -12.34 -3.26 -14.67
C LEU A 209 -12.05 -2.56 -16.01
N LEU A 210 -10.97 -1.79 -16.11
CA LEU A 210 -10.56 -1.15 -17.36
C LEU A 210 -10.32 -2.15 -18.49
N ALA A 211 -9.70 -3.29 -18.18
CA ALA A 211 -9.49 -4.35 -19.15
C ALA A 211 -10.82 -4.93 -19.68
N THR A 212 -11.91 -4.89 -18.92
CA THR A 212 -13.26 -5.28 -19.39
C THR A 212 -13.95 -4.22 -20.24
N TYR A 213 -13.65 -2.94 -20.03
CA TYR A 213 -14.27 -1.84 -20.80
C TYR A 213 -13.61 -1.63 -22.17
N ILE A 214 -12.28 -1.75 -22.24
CA ILE A 214 -11.53 -1.36 -23.42
C ILE A 214 -11.03 -2.61 -24.17
N LYS A 215 -11.62 -2.89 -25.34
CA LYS A 215 -11.26 -4.08 -26.17
C LYS A 215 -9.82 -4.03 -26.69
N ARG A 216 -9.29 -2.84 -27.01
CA ARG A 216 -7.93 -2.69 -27.59
C ARG A 216 -6.86 -2.58 -26.51
N ARG A 217 -5.86 -3.48 -26.57
CA ARG A 217 -4.73 -3.53 -25.63
C ARG A 217 -3.99 -2.20 -25.49
N ALA A 218 -3.78 -1.48 -26.60
CA ALA A 218 -3.07 -0.21 -26.60
C ALA A 218 -3.79 0.86 -25.75
N TYR A 219 -5.12 0.95 -25.85
CA TYR A 219 -5.90 1.90 -25.07
C TYR A 219 -5.98 1.51 -23.59
N VAL A 220 -6.02 0.21 -23.24
CA VAL A 220 -5.91 -0.23 -21.84
C VAL A 220 -4.56 0.19 -21.26
N ALA A 221 -3.48 -0.04 -22.01
CA ALA A 221 -2.13 0.32 -21.59
C ALA A 221 -2.00 1.84 -21.38
N LEU A 222 -2.51 2.65 -22.32
CA LEU A 222 -2.52 4.10 -22.20
C LEU A 222 -3.33 4.56 -20.98
N ALA A 223 -4.54 4.04 -20.77
CA ALA A 223 -5.36 4.39 -19.60
C ALA A 223 -4.65 4.07 -18.27
N GLN A 224 -3.97 2.92 -18.19
CA GLN A 224 -3.23 2.54 -16.99
C GLN A 224 -1.96 3.36 -16.79
N ILE A 225 -1.24 3.70 -17.85
CA ILE A 225 -0.11 4.64 -17.79
C ILE A 225 -0.62 5.99 -17.27
N THR A 226 -1.74 6.51 -17.80
CA THR A 226 -2.33 7.76 -17.33
C THR A 226 -2.67 7.70 -15.85
N ILE A 227 -3.27 6.60 -15.36
CA ILE A 227 -3.58 6.44 -13.93
C ILE A 227 -2.32 6.39 -13.07
N ILE A 228 -1.30 5.64 -13.49
CA ILE A 228 -0.01 5.60 -12.79
C ILE A 228 0.59 7.00 -12.72
N THR A 229 0.62 7.73 -13.84
CA THR A 229 1.17 9.09 -13.91
C THR A 229 0.40 10.04 -13.00
N VAL A 230 -0.93 10.08 -13.10
CA VAL A 230 -1.77 10.93 -12.23
C VAL A 230 -1.49 10.62 -10.76
N ARG A 231 -1.38 9.34 -10.42
CA ARG A 231 -1.13 8.93 -9.04
C ARG A 231 0.24 9.32 -8.52
N VAL A 232 1.29 9.13 -9.32
CA VAL A 232 2.64 9.59 -8.98
C VAL A 232 2.67 11.10 -8.83
N MET A 233 2.02 11.83 -9.75
CA MET A 233 1.91 13.29 -9.68
C MET A 233 1.17 13.76 -8.43
N VAL A 234 0.05 13.14 -8.07
CA VAL A 234 -0.68 13.46 -6.83
C VAL A 234 0.18 13.16 -5.61
N SER A 235 0.88 12.02 -5.57
CA SER A 235 1.74 11.66 -4.46
C SER A 235 2.92 12.62 -4.30
N LEU A 236 3.52 13.05 -5.42
CA LEU A 236 4.59 14.05 -5.43
C LEU A 236 4.08 15.44 -5.04
N ALA A 237 2.93 15.86 -5.56
CA ALA A 237 2.32 17.14 -5.21
C ALA A 237 1.99 17.21 -3.73
N LEU A 238 1.42 16.13 -3.15
CA LEU A 238 1.17 16.03 -1.71
C LEU A 238 2.46 16.07 -0.91
N LEU A 239 3.52 15.40 -1.36
CA LEU A 239 4.84 15.47 -0.70
C LEU A 239 5.39 16.89 -0.71
N LEU A 240 5.32 17.60 -1.84
CA LEU A 240 5.79 18.98 -1.96
C LEU A 240 4.97 19.92 -1.08
N MET A 241 3.63 19.84 -1.15
CA MET A 241 2.74 20.66 -0.31
C MET A 241 2.98 20.39 1.18
N PHE A 242 3.17 19.13 1.56
CA PHE A 242 3.47 18.75 2.93
C PHE A 242 4.83 19.32 3.38
N SER A 243 5.87 19.21 2.53
CA SER A 243 7.19 19.78 2.84
C SER A 243 7.18 21.30 3.02
N THR A 244 6.36 22.02 2.25
CA THR A 244 6.18 23.46 2.43
C THR A 244 5.45 23.79 3.73
N LEU A 245 4.48 22.95 4.12
CA LEU A 245 3.72 23.11 5.35
C LEU A 245 4.61 22.92 6.58
N SER A 246 5.52 21.93 6.57
CA SER A 246 6.44 21.70 7.69
C SER A 246 7.43 22.85 7.93
N THR A 247 7.65 23.72 6.95
CA THR A 247 8.58 24.86 7.06
C THR A 247 7.90 26.20 7.31
N ALA A 248 6.59 26.31 7.04
CA ALA A 248 5.85 27.55 7.14
C ALA A 248 5.03 27.59 8.45
N PRO A 249 4.94 28.75 9.15
CA PRO A 249 4.04 28.88 10.28
C PRO A 249 2.60 28.60 9.82
N LEU A 250 1.93 27.68 10.53
CA LEU A 250 0.58 27.19 10.26
C LEU A 250 -0.49 28.25 10.57
N ASP A 251 -0.47 29.37 9.85
CA ASP A 251 -1.54 30.39 9.90
C ASP A 251 -2.75 29.98 9.03
N SER A 252 -2.59 28.95 8.19
CA SER A 252 -3.67 28.38 7.40
C SER A 252 -4.64 27.60 8.29
N GLY A 253 -5.93 27.97 8.25
CA GLY A 253 -6.98 27.37 9.07
C GLY A 253 -6.85 25.86 9.23
N GLY A 254 -6.78 25.39 10.48
CA GLY A 254 -6.31 24.04 10.86
C GLY A 254 -6.98 22.86 10.15
N TRP A 255 -8.16 23.04 9.57
CA TRP A 255 -8.83 22.03 8.74
C TRP A 255 -8.05 21.70 7.45
N LEU A 256 -7.40 22.68 6.81
CA LEU A 256 -6.65 22.46 5.57
C LEU A 256 -5.39 21.62 5.84
N ALA A 257 -4.68 21.94 6.94
CA ALA A 257 -3.55 21.14 7.41
C ALA A 257 -3.97 19.70 7.72
N TRP A 258 -5.12 19.53 8.38
CA TRP A 258 -5.69 18.21 8.66
C TRP A 258 -5.97 17.43 7.38
N VAL A 259 -6.66 18.05 6.41
CA VAL A 259 -6.96 17.41 5.11
C VAL A 259 -5.68 17.08 4.36
N LEU A 260 -4.67 17.95 4.41
CA LEU A 260 -3.40 17.72 3.74
C LEU A 260 -2.66 16.53 4.35
N VAL A 261 -2.52 16.45 5.68
CA VAL A 261 -1.85 15.32 6.35
C VAL A 261 -2.63 14.03 6.13
N PHE A 262 -3.97 14.08 6.21
CA PHE A 262 -4.81 12.93 5.89
C PHE A 262 -4.62 12.48 4.44
N ALA A 263 -4.69 13.40 3.47
CA ALA A 263 -4.52 13.08 2.04
C ALA A 263 -3.11 12.58 1.74
N PHE A 264 -2.08 13.17 2.36
CA PHE A 264 -0.69 12.74 2.26
C PHE A 264 -0.53 11.29 2.75
N ALA A 265 -1.07 10.98 3.93
CA ALA A 265 -1.02 9.64 4.50
C ALA A 265 -1.86 8.62 3.70
N ALA A 266 -3.06 9.02 3.25
CA ALA A 266 -4.03 8.15 2.59
C ALA A 266 -3.74 7.90 1.11
N LEU A 267 -3.59 8.98 0.32
CA LEU A 267 -3.47 8.92 -1.15
C LEU A 267 -2.03 8.74 -1.60
N GLY A 268 -1.11 9.44 -0.94
CA GLY A 268 0.32 9.25 -1.17
C GLY A 268 0.87 7.98 -0.53
N ASP A 269 0.08 7.29 0.31
CA ASP A 269 0.48 6.09 1.06
C ASP A 269 1.78 6.36 1.87
N TRP A 270 1.85 7.58 2.41
CA TRP A 270 2.87 8.05 3.36
C TRP A 270 2.45 7.80 4.81
N GLY A 271 1.43 6.97 5.05
CA GLY A 271 1.04 6.57 6.41
C GLY A 271 2.22 6.00 7.22
N PHE A 272 3.28 5.53 6.55
CA PHE A 272 4.55 5.17 7.16
C PHE A 272 5.17 6.28 8.02
N SER A 273 5.08 7.54 7.60
CA SER A 273 5.55 8.70 8.36
C SER A 273 4.82 8.87 9.70
N LEU A 274 3.54 8.47 9.76
CA LEU A 274 2.74 8.54 11.00
C LEU A 274 3.16 7.50 12.05
N LEU A 275 4.02 6.54 11.70
CA LEU A 275 4.62 5.59 12.65
C LEU A 275 5.82 6.17 13.40
N TYR A 276 6.26 7.38 13.07
CA TYR A 276 7.26 8.08 13.83
C TYR A 276 6.59 9.04 14.81
N LEU A 277 6.70 8.76 16.12
CA LEU A 277 6.04 9.55 17.16
C LEU A 277 6.58 10.98 17.27
N GLY A 278 7.85 11.21 16.94
CA GLY A 278 8.40 12.57 16.88
C GLY A 278 7.61 13.44 15.91
N PHE A 279 7.32 12.92 14.72
CA PHE A 279 6.49 13.60 13.75
C PHE A 279 4.99 13.58 14.12
N TYR A 280 4.42 12.39 14.31
CA TYR A 280 2.96 12.27 14.47
C TYR A 280 2.45 12.81 15.81
N GLY A 281 3.17 12.53 16.89
CA GLY A 281 2.81 12.97 18.23
C GLY A 281 3.17 14.44 18.46
N ALA A 282 4.41 14.84 18.19
CA ALA A 282 4.87 16.17 18.59
C ALA A 282 4.42 17.28 17.64
N GLU A 283 4.37 17.02 16.33
CA GLU A 283 3.97 18.02 15.33
C GLU A 283 2.48 17.86 14.99
N VAL A 284 2.05 16.68 14.55
CA VAL A 284 0.68 16.52 14.02
C VAL A 284 -0.40 16.60 15.11
N TRP A 285 -0.24 15.96 16.27
CA TRP A 285 -1.28 16.03 17.30
C TRP A 285 -1.38 17.40 17.97
N ARG A 286 -0.23 18.06 18.13
CA ARG A 286 -0.13 19.33 18.83
C ARG A 286 -0.55 20.50 17.95
N ASP A 287 -0.06 20.55 16.72
CA ASP A 287 -0.17 21.75 15.89
C ASP A 287 -1.39 21.70 14.95
N ILE A 288 -1.94 20.51 14.69
CA ILE A 288 -3.09 20.33 13.80
C ILE A 288 -4.33 19.98 14.63
N PRO A 289 -5.34 20.86 14.67
CA PRO A 289 -6.61 20.55 15.34
C PRO A 289 -7.22 19.25 14.81
N TYR A 290 -7.66 18.40 15.73
CA TYR A 290 -8.19 17.05 15.46
C TYR A 290 -7.18 16.07 14.81
N GLY A 291 -5.88 16.37 14.83
CA GLY A 291 -4.82 15.52 14.24
C GLY A 291 -4.78 14.10 14.82
N VAL A 292 -5.15 13.95 16.10
CA VAL A 292 -5.28 12.65 16.78
C VAL A 292 -6.32 11.72 16.12
N LEU A 293 -7.32 12.28 15.42
CA LEU A 293 -8.37 11.51 14.73
C LEU A 293 -7.95 11.01 13.33
N ILE A 294 -6.78 11.41 12.82
CA ILE A 294 -6.29 10.99 11.50
C ILE A 294 -6.19 9.46 11.40
N GLY A 295 -5.74 8.78 12.47
CA GLY A 295 -5.69 7.32 12.52
C GLY A 295 -7.04 6.64 12.29
N ALA A 296 -8.08 7.13 12.95
CA ALA A 296 -9.44 6.63 12.79
C ALA A 296 -9.99 6.90 11.38
N ALA A 297 -9.72 8.10 10.84
CA ALA A 297 -10.10 8.45 9.47
C ALA A 297 -9.38 7.55 8.44
N LEU A 298 -8.09 7.25 8.65
CA LEU A 298 -7.33 6.33 7.81
C LEU A 298 -7.89 4.91 7.86
N MET A 299 -8.31 4.44 9.04
CA MET A 299 -8.98 3.15 9.15
C MET A 299 -10.28 3.13 8.33
N GLY A 300 -11.11 4.18 8.44
CA GLY A 300 -12.30 4.34 7.61
C GLY A 300 -11.98 4.33 6.10
N TYR A 301 -10.90 5.00 5.71
CA TYR A 301 -10.42 5.02 4.33
C TYR A 301 -9.98 3.64 3.83
N VAL A 302 -9.24 2.88 4.65
CA VAL A 302 -8.84 1.49 4.34
C VAL A 302 -10.05 0.59 4.12
N LEU A 303 -11.07 0.69 4.98
CA LEU A 303 -12.32 -0.05 4.83
C LEU A 303 -13.06 0.36 3.55
N LEU A 304 -13.13 1.65 3.26
CA LEU A 304 -13.73 2.17 2.04
C LEU A 304 -13.00 1.66 0.79
N GLN A 305 -11.66 1.64 0.79
CA GLN A 305 -10.86 1.07 -0.30
C GLN A 305 -11.17 -0.42 -0.52
N ALA A 306 -11.29 -1.20 0.56
CA ALA A 306 -11.63 -2.62 0.47
C ALA A 306 -13.04 -2.84 -0.12
N LEU A 307 -14.03 -2.05 0.32
CA LEU A 307 -15.39 -2.09 -0.21
C LEU A 307 -15.44 -1.68 -1.68
N LEU A 308 -14.72 -0.61 -2.06
CA LEU A 308 -14.61 -0.18 -3.45
C LEU A 308 -13.93 -1.24 -4.30
N ALA A 309 -12.89 -1.90 -3.81
CA ALA A 309 -12.23 -2.98 -4.54
C ALA A 309 -13.18 -4.14 -4.84
N ASP A 310 -13.99 -4.56 -3.86
CA ASP A 310 -15.01 -5.60 -4.07
C ASP A 310 -16.11 -5.14 -5.04
N ALA A 311 -16.60 -3.91 -4.90
CA ALA A 311 -17.60 -3.33 -5.79
C ALA A 311 -17.10 -3.25 -7.25
N LEU A 312 -15.88 -2.76 -7.48
CA LEU A 312 -15.26 -2.69 -8.81
C LEU A 312 -15.05 -4.09 -9.41
N LEU A 313 -14.62 -5.06 -8.60
CA LEU A 313 -14.47 -6.44 -9.04
C LEU A 313 -15.83 -7.04 -9.42
N GLY A 314 -16.87 -6.81 -8.60
CA GLY A 314 -18.25 -7.17 -8.90
C GLY A 314 -18.74 -6.56 -10.22
N TYR A 315 -18.49 -5.27 -10.43
CA TYR A 315 -18.82 -4.59 -11.69
C TYR A 315 -18.07 -5.19 -12.90
N ALA A 316 -16.78 -5.46 -12.75
CA ALA A 316 -15.96 -6.09 -13.78
C ALA A 316 -16.50 -7.48 -14.14
N THR A 317 -16.93 -8.27 -13.16
CA THR A 317 -17.51 -9.60 -13.41
C THR A 317 -18.82 -9.53 -14.20
N ARG A 318 -19.79 -8.71 -13.75
CA ARG A 318 -21.07 -8.53 -14.45
C ARG A 318 -20.87 -8.02 -15.87
N ARG A 319 -19.90 -7.13 -16.08
CA ARG A 319 -19.59 -6.59 -17.40
C ARG A 319 -18.97 -7.64 -18.31
N ALA A 320 -18.03 -8.43 -17.79
CA ALA A 320 -17.38 -9.51 -18.54
C ALA A 320 -18.38 -10.59 -18.98
N GLU A 321 -19.41 -10.84 -18.19
CA GLU A 321 -20.50 -11.77 -18.55
C GLU A 321 -21.40 -11.21 -19.67
N ARG A 322 -21.65 -9.89 -19.69
CA ARG A 322 -22.54 -9.21 -20.66
C ARG A 322 -21.86 -8.68 -21.93
N ALA A 323 -20.54 -8.72 -22.04
CA ALA A 323 -19.83 -8.07 -23.16
C ALA A 323 -19.86 -8.86 -24.47
N ASP A 324 -20.75 -8.46 -25.38
CA ASP A 324 -20.77 -8.84 -26.80
C ASP A 324 -19.76 -8.03 -27.64
#